data_AF-A0A9W8M1K3-F1
#
_entry.id   AF-A0A9W8M1K3-F1
#
_cell.length_a   1.000
_cell.length_b   1.000
_cell.length_c   1.000
_cell.angle_alpha   90.00
_cell.angle_beta   90.00
_cell.angle_gamma   90.00
#
_symmetry.space_group_name_H-M   'P 1'
#
loop_
_entity.id
_entity.type
_entity.pdbx_description
1 polymer ?
#
loop_
_entity_poly.entity_id
_entity_poly.type
_entity_poly.pdbx_seq_one_letter_code
_entity_poly.pdbx_strand_id
1 'polypeptide(L)'
;MEADRGVVGALLVLLGVYYLVVAHRNQRFAHYPSAFLTWFALVYMLCTLLHPPVQAAGHGDNIRRRAIYLAIAILQGVSMMLVTSCLLTQGRGRLWTVFGRVCLGGLSGSALSFYLLAMSRDGGLVQHVGGRAAIAVVCAVIMTITLLYLPGRMFSACSSILGSYILVLGVDCFARTGYMNHLAVITKCRLDVEYHAERSAMLLQAVALVLAMLGGFIQRFYALLRFRNVLANR
;
A
#
# COMPACT_ATOMS: atom_id res chain seq x y z
N MET A 1 -10.28 5.24 21.30
CA MET A 1 -9.75 5.89 20.08
C MET A 1 -8.23 5.99 20.02
N GLU A 2 -7.50 6.28 21.11
CA GLU A 2 -6.02 6.25 21.06
C GLU A 2 -5.46 4.83 21.07
N ALA A 3 -6.00 3.94 21.90
CA ALA A 3 -5.63 2.52 21.93
C ALA A 3 -5.84 1.82 20.57
N ASP A 4 -6.94 2.14 19.89
CA ASP A 4 -7.30 1.55 18.59
C ASP A 4 -6.28 1.91 17.49
N ARG A 5 -5.73 3.14 17.55
CA ARG A 5 -4.70 3.59 16.59
C ARG A 5 -3.36 2.92 16.84
N GLY A 6 -3.00 2.69 18.10
CA GLY A 6 -1.77 1.98 18.45
C GLY A 6 -1.76 0.55 17.89
N VAL A 7 -2.89 -0.15 17.97
CA VAL A 7 -3.01 -1.50 17.40
C VAL A 7 -2.89 -1.47 15.87
N VAL A 8 -3.58 -0.55 15.20
CA VAL A 8 -3.50 -0.41 13.73
C VAL A 8 -2.07 -0.03 13.30
N GLY A 9 -1.44 0.91 14.00
CA GLY A 9 -0.05 1.29 13.77
C GLY A 9 0.91 0.10 13.90
N ALA A 10 0.78 -0.70 14.97
CA ALA A 10 1.60 -1.88 15.20
C ALA A 10 1.45 -2.90 14.07
N LEU A 11 0.21 -3.19 13.66
CA LEU A 11 -0.08 -4.12 12.57
C LEU A 11 0.52 -3.64 11.24
N LEU A 12 0.43 -2.34 10.95
CA LEU A 12 1.02 -1.75 9.75
C LEU A 12 2.55 -1.79 9.79
N VAL A 13 3.18 -1.48 10.93
CA VAL A 13 4.65 -1.59 11.08
C VAL A 13 5.10 -3.03 10.84
N LEU A 14 4.45 -4.01 11.47
CA LEU A 14 4.77 -5.43 11.28
C LEU A 14 4.60 -5.85 9.81
N LEU A 15 3.50 -5.43 9.17
CA LEU A 15 3.24 -5.72 7.77
C LEU A 15 4.26 -5.05 6.84
N GLY A 16 4.66 -3.82 7.13
CA GLY A 16 5.67 -3.07 6.39
C GLY A 16 7.05 -3.73 6.48
N VAL A 17 7.47 -4.13 7.68
CA VAL A 17 8.72 -4.89 7.91
C VAL A 17 8.68 -6.23 7.17
N TYR A 18 7.54 -6.94 7.21
CA TYR A 18 7.35 -8.17 6.44
C TYR A 18 7.59 -7.94 4.94
N TYR A 19 7.00 -6.90 4.37
CA TYR A 19 7.19 -6.54 2.96
C TYR A 19 8.60 -6.07 2.60
N LEU A 20 9.28 -5.39 3.53
CA LEU A 20 10.65 -4.90 3.34
C LEU A 20 11.71 -5.99 3.42
N VAL A 21 11.53 -7.02 4.26
CA VAL A 21 12.61 -8.00 4.53
C VAL A 21 12.26 -9.40 4.03
N VAL A 22 11.03 -9.86 4.26
CA VAL A 22 10.69 -11.28 4.13
C VAL A 22 9.94 -11.59 2.82
N ALA A 23 9.19 -10.64 2.28
CA ALA A 23 8.29 -10.88 1.14
C ALA A 23 8.98 -11.50 -0.07
N HIS A 24 10.20 -11.08 -0.42
CA HIS A 24 10.93 -11.66 -1.55
C HIS A 24 11.26 -13.15 -1.33
N ARG A 25 11.56 -13.56 -0.09
CA ARG A 25 11.81 -14.96 0.25
C ARG A 25 10.52 -15.78 0.18
N ASN A 26 9.42 -15.20 0.63
CA ASN A 26 8.11 -15.87 0.70
C ASN A 26 7.11 -15.25 -0.28
N GLN A 27 7.44 -15.26 -1.57
CA GLN A 27 6.62 -14.62 -2.61
C GLN A 27 5.16 -15.11 -2.59
N ARG A 28 4.96 -16.41 -2.34
CA ARG A 28 3.61 -17.00 -2.22
C ARG A 28 2.81 -16.34 -1.09
N PHE A 29 3.42 -16.19 0.08
CA PHE A 29 2.74 -15.60 1.22
C PHE A 29 2.53 -14.10 1.06
N ALA A 30 3.44 -13.40 0.38
CA ALA A 30 3.31 -11.97 0.11
C ALA A 30 2.14 -11.61 -0.81
N HIS A 31 1.64 -12.57 -1.61
CA HIS A 31 0.43 -12.37 -2.41
C HIS A 31 -0.85 -12.26 -1.58
N TYR A 32 -0.93 -12.92 -0.41
CA TYR A 32 -2.12 -12.90 0.44
C TYR A 32 -2.43 -11.50 1.02
N PRO A 33 -1.49 -10.83 1.73
CA PRO A 33 -1.75 -9.49 2.22
C PRO A 33 -1.93 -8.48 1.09
N SER A 34 -1.32 -8.67 -0.09
CA SER A 34 -1.53 -7.74 -1.20
C SER A 34 -2.94 -7.86 -1.77
N ALA A 35 -3.46 -9.09 -1.91
CA ALA A 35 -4.83 -9.31 -2.35
C ALA A 35 -5.83 -8.75 -1.32
N PHE A 36 -5.59 -8.97 -0.02
CA PHE A 36 -6.36 -8.36 1.06
C PHE A 36 -6.39 -6.83 0.93
N LEU A 37 -5.22 -6.18 0.86
CA LEU A 37 -5.10 -4.72 0.83
C LEU A 37 -5.74 -4.12 -0.42
N THR A 38 -5.52 -4.71 -1.60
CA THR A 38 -6.12 -4.23 -2.85
C THR A 38 -7.65 -4.31 -2.78
N TRP A 39 -8.19 -5.45 -2.34
CA TRP A 39 -9.64 -5.65 -2.30
C TRP A 39 -10.30 -4.80 -1.22
N PHE A 40 -9.68 -4.72 -0.04
CA PHE A 40 -10.07 -3.81 1.03
C PHE A 40 -10.17 -2.36 0.51
N ALA A 41 -9.12 -1.87 -0.16
CA ALA A 41 -9.09 -0.52 -0.70
C ALA A 41 -10.17 -0.30 -1.78
N LEU A 42 -10.33 -1.23 -2.72
CA LEU A 42 -11.33 -1.13 -3.78
C LEU A 42 -12.76 -1.12 -3.24
N VAL A 43 -13.09 -2.05 -2.33
CA VAL A 43 -14.43 -2.12 -1.74
C VAL A 43 -14.70 -0.89 -0.89
N TYR A 44 -13.73 -0.44 -0.09
CA TYR A 44 -13.88 0.77 0.71
C TYR A 44 -14.14 2.00 -0.19
N MET A 45 -13.33 2.17 -1.24
CA MET A 45 -13.51 3.25 -2.22
C MET A 45 -14.88 3.16 -2.90
N LEU A 46 -15.30 1.98 -3.34
CA LEU A 46 -16.61 1.76 -3.96
C LEU A 46 -17.76 2.13 -3.00
N CYS A 47 -17.70 1.68 -1.75
CA CYS A 47 -18.70 2.03 -0.73
C CYS A 47 -18.80 3.54 -0.52
N THR A 48 -17.65 4.23 -0.46
CA THR A 48 -17.61 5.69 -0.28
C THR A 48 -18.09 6.46 -1.52
N LEU A 49 -17.90 5.90 -2.71
CA LEU A 49 -18.33 6.50 -3.97
C LEU A 49 -19.84 6.32 -4.20
N LEU A 50 -20.39 5.16 -3.83
CA LEU A 50 -21.83 4.89 -3.94
C LEU A 50 -22.67 5.67 -2.92
N HIS A 51 -22.12 5.98 -1.76
CA HIS A 51 -22.82 6.71 -0.71
C HIS A 51 -21.96 7.88 -0.21
N PRO A 52 -21.90 8.99 -0.97
CA PRO A 52 -21.20 10.16 -0.51
C PRO A 52 -21.81 10.66 0.81
N PRO A 53 -21.00 11.21 1.73
CA PRO A 53 -21.49 11.74 2.99
C PRO A 53 -22.55 12.82 2.73
N VAL A 54 -23.76 12.60 3.21
CA VAL A 54 -24.85 13.56 3.10
C VAL A 54 -24.59 14.67 4.11
N GLN A 55 -24.33 15.90 3.63
CA GLN A 55 -24.06 17.07 4.49
C GLN A 55 -25.20 17.39 5.46
N ALA A 56 -26.42 16.94 5.16
CA ALA A 56 -27.61 17.09 6.01
C ALA A 56 -27.79 15.98 7.07
N ALA A 57 -26.99 14.91 7.05
CA ALA A 57 -27.07 13.84 8.06
C ALA A 57 -26.33 14.26 9.34
N GLY A 58 -26.93 14.01 10.50
CA GLY A 58 -26.32 14.32 11.79
C GLY A 58 -24.93 13.69 11.93
N HIS A 59 -24.02 14.34 12.67
CA HIS A 59 -22.63 13.93 12.84
C HIS A 59 -22.49 12.44 13.25
N GLY A 60 -23.40 11.94 14.10
CA GLY A 60 -23.43 10.54 14.53
C GLY A 60 -23.75 9.52 13.42
N ASP A 61 -24.63 9.86 12.48
CA ASP A 61 -25.02 8.95 11.39
C ASP A 61 -23.88 8.74 10.40
N ASN A 62 -23.10 9.78 10.14
CA ASN A 62 -21.91 9.71 9.29
C ASN A 62 -20.82 8.81 9.90
N ILE A 63 -20.65 8.84 11.23
CA ILE A 63 -19.71 7.96 11.94
C ILE A 63 -20.16 6.50 11.81
N ARG A 64 -21.45 6.21 12.05
CA ARG A 64 -22.00 4.85 11.97
C ARG A 64 -21.87 4.28 10.55
N ARG A 65 -22.19 5.06 9.51
CA ARG A 65 -22.06 4.63 8.11
C ARG A 65 -20.61 4.32 7.74
N ARG A 66 -19.65 5.17 8.13
CA ARG A 66 -18.22 4.92 7.91
C ARG A 66 -17.74 3.64 8.58
N ALA A 67 -18.20 3.37 9.80
CA ALA A 67 -17.88 2.12 10.50
C ALA A 67 -18.43 0.89 9.75
N ILE A 68 -19.66 0.98 9.22
CA ILE A 68 -20.26 -0.09 8.41
C ILE A 68 -19.47 -0.33 7.13
N TYR A 69 -19.10 0.72 6.38
CA TYR A 69 -18.30 0.58 5.16
C TYR A 69 -16.91 0.01 5.44
N LEU A 70 -16.29 0.40 6.55
CA LEU A 70 -15.03 -0.19 7.00
C LEU A 70 -15.19 -1.68 7.30
N ALA A 71 -16.24 -2.07 8.05
CA ALA A 71 -16.50 -3.47 8.36
C ALA A 71 -16.73 -4.32 7.10
N ILE A 72 -17.53 -3.82 6.15
CA ILE A 72 -17.75 -4.48 4.86
C ILE A 72 -16.44 -4.64 4.09
N ALA A 73 -15.62 -3.59 4.01
CA ALA A 73 -14.32 -3.64 3.34
C ALA A 73 -13.37 -4.65 3.98
N ILE A 74 -13.33 -4.73 5.31
CA ILE A 74 -12.51 -5.73 6.03
C ILE A 74 -12.99 -7.15 5.71
N LEU A 75 -14.31 -7.41 5.83
CA LEU A 75 -14.89 -8.73 5.56
C LEU A 75 -14.60 -9.19 4.13
N GLN A 76 -14.77 -8.28 3.16
CA GLN A 76 -14.46 -8.55 1.76
C GLN A 76 -12.96 -8.74 1.51
N GLY A 77 -12.10 -7.96 2.18
CA GLY A 77 -10.65 -8.15 2.10
C GLY A 77 -10.24 -9.54 2.59
N VAL A 78 -10.77 -9.97 3.74
CA VAL A 78 -10.49 -11.29 4.32
C VAL A 78 -11.02 -12.40 3.40
N SER A 79 -12.22 -12.27 2.84
CA SER A 79 -12.75 -13.26 1.91
C SER A 79 -11.84 -13.42 0.69
N MET A 80 -11.35 -12.31 0.11
CA MET A 80 -10.45 -12.37 -1.04
C MET A 80 -9.07 -12.94 -0.70
N MET A 81 -8.56 -12.68 0.50
CA MET A 81 -7.34 -13.31 1.02
C MET A 81 -7.49 -14.83 1.14
N LEU A 82 -8.62 -15.31 1.67
CA LEU A 82 -8.91 -16.74 1.83
C LEU A 82 -9.10 -17.43 0.47
N VAL A 83 -9.81 -16.80 -0.45
CA VAL A 83 -9.99 -17.30 -1.83
C VAL A 83 -8.64 -17.43 -2.53
N THR A 84 -7.80 -16.40 -2.44
CA THR A 84 -6.43 -16.42 -3.00
C THR A 84 -5.59 -17.52 -2.34
N SER A 85 -5.75 -17.76 -1.03
CA SER A 85 -5.06 -18.81 -0.29
C SER A 85 -5.44 -20.22 -0.73
N CYS A 86 -6.75 -20.50 -0.78
CA CYS A 86 -7.29 -21.79 -1.19
C CYS A 86 -6.86 -22.14 -2.63
N LEU A 87 -6.93 -21.17 -3.53
CA LEU A 87 -6.67 -21.41 -4.95
C LEU A 87 -5.18 -21.51 -5.28
N LEU A 88 -4.31 -20.89 -4.48
CA LEU A 88 -2.86 -21.13 -4.57
C LEU A 88 -2.47 -22.53 -4.06
N THR A 89 -3.21 -23.10 -3.10
CA THR A 89 -2.95 -24.47 -2.61
C THR A 89 -3.43 -25.58 -3.54
N GLN A 90 -4.47 -25.35 -4.35
CA GLN A 90 -5.12 -26.37 -5.20
C GLN A 90 -4.46 -26.61 -6.58
N GLY A 91 -3.25 -26.12 -6.83
CA GLY A 91 -2.56 -26.37 -8.12
C GLY A 91 -3.09 -25.57 -9.33
N ARG A 92 -4.23 -24.87 -9.21
CA ARG A 92 -4.72 -23.85 -10.18
C ARG A 92 -3.96 -22.51 -10.09
N GLY A 93 -2.72 -22.55 -9.60
CA GLY A 93 -1.97 -21.39 -9.09
C GLY A 93 -1.50 -20.39 -10.14
N ARG A 94 -1.58 -20.67 -11.45
CA ARG A 94 -1.03 -19.76 -12.47
C ARG A 94 -1.84 -18.46 -12.60
N LEU A 95 -3.17 -18.54 -12.64
CA LEU A 95 -4.02 -17.35 -12.72
C LEU A 95 -3.95 -16.53 -11.43
N TRP A 96 -3.91 -17.20 -10.27
CA TRP A 96 -3.89 -16.55 -8.97
C TRP A 96 -2.53 -15.95 -8.60
N THR A 97 -1.43 -16.52 -9.07
CA THR A 97 -0.12 -15.86 -8.98
C THR A 97 -0.05 -14.62 -9.87
N VAL A 98 -0.67 -14.63 -11.05
CA VAL A 98 -0.82 -13.43 -11.89
C VAL A 98 -1.65 -12.37 -11.16
N PHE A 99 -2.80 -12.75 -10.59
CA PHE A 99 -3.62 -11.84 -9.80
C PHE A 99 -2.86 -11.23 -8.61
N GLY A 100 -2.16 -12.05 -7.82
CA GLY A 100 -1.35 -11.57 -6.71
C GLY A 100 -0.22 -10.62 -7.15
N ARG A 101 0.35 -10.81 -8.34
CA ARG A 101 1.31 -9.85 -8.94
C ARG A 101 0.61 -8.57 -9.38
N VAL A 102 -0.58 -8.63 -9.95
CA VAL A 102 -1.38 -7.44 -10.30
C VAL A 102 -1.69 -6.62 -9.05
N CYS A 103 -2.14 -7.26 -7.96
CA CYS A 103 -2.39 -6.58 -6.69
C CYS A 103 -1.13 -5.89 -6.14
N LEU A 104 -0.01 -6.63 -6.07
CA LEU A 104 1.26 -6.08 -5.58
C LEU A 104 1.79 -4.95 -6.47
N GLY A 105 1.73 -5.12 -7.80
CA GLY A 105 2.16 -4.14 -8.79
C GLY A 105 1.32 -2.86 -8.73
N GLY A 106 -0.01 -3.01 -8.64
CA GLY A 106 -0.94 -1.89 -8.50
C GLY A 106 -0.70 -1.13 -7.20
N LEU A 107 -0.66 -1.82 -6.06
CA LEU A 107 -0.42 -1.19 -4.76
C LEU A 107 0.95 -0.49 -4.69
N SER A 108 2.01 -1.14 -5.17
CA SER A 108 3.36 -0.54 -5.17
C SER A 108 3.46 0.65 -6.13
N GLY A 109 2.80 0.60 -7.29
CA GLY A 109 2.74 1.74 -8.21
C GLY A 109 1.88 2.89 -7.67
N SER A 110 0.79 2.60 -6.96
CA SER A 110 0.03 3.63 -6.23
C SER A 110 0.87 4.25 -5.11
N ALA A 111 1.59 3.44 -4.32
CA ALA A 111 2.51 3.95 -3.29
C ALA A 111 3.61 4.84 -3.91
N LEU A 112 4.20 4.41 -5.03
CA LEU A 112 5.18 5.20 -5.77
C LEU A 112 4.58 6.53 -6.26
N SER A 113 3.35 6.53 -6.75
CA SER A 113 2.69 7.76 -7.17
C SER A 113 2.47 8.74 -6.02
N PHE A 114 2.15 8.25 -4.83
CA PHE A 114 2.04 9.09 -3.65
C PHE A 114 3.39 9.67 -3.27
N TYR A 115 4.48 8.91 -3.38
CA TYR A 115 5.82 9.46 -3.22
C TYR A 115 6.15 10.56 -4.22
N LEU A 116 5.80 10.40 -5.49
CA LEU A 116 6.06 11.42 -6.50
C LEU A 116 5.21 12.68 -6.25
N LEU A 117 3.92 12.49 -5.95
CA LEU A 117 2.99 13.60 -5.71
C LEU A 117 3.34 14.39 -4.45
N ALA A 118 3.85 13.73 -3.41
CA ALA A 118 4.19 14.40 -2.15
C ALA A 118 5.58 15.07 -2.13
N MET A 119 6.43 14.90 -3.16
CA MET A 119 7.73 15.57 -3.22
C MET A 119 7.67 17.08 -3.54
N SER A 120 6.52 17.62 -3.93
CA SER A 120 6.40 19.07 -4.26
C SER A 120 5.83 19.88 -3.11
N ARG A 121 6.51 21.00 -2.78
CA ARG A 121 6.24 21.88 -1.63
C ARG A 121 4.88 22.59 -1.66
N ASP A 122 4.31 22.83 -2.83
CA ASP A 122 3.14 23.72 -3.00
C ASP A 122 1.96 22.98 -3.68
N GLY A 123 1.33 22.07 -2.94
CA GLY A 123 0.13 21.36 -3.41
C GLY A 123 0.40 20.21 -4.39
N GLY A 124 1.60 19.64 -4.37
CA GLY A 124 1.99 18.47 -5.17
C GLY A 124 2.45 18.80 -6.60
N LEU A 125 3.08 17.83 -7.28
CA LEU A 125 3.65 18.00 -8.63
C LEU A 125 2.58 18.44 -9.65
N VAL A 126 1.33 18.05 -9.39
CA VAL A 126 0.17 18.40 -10.19
C VAL A 126 -0.95 18.85 -9.27
N GLN A 127 -1.47 20.06 -9.48
CA GLN A 127 -2.53 20.63 -8.65
C GLN A 127 -3.93 20.18 -9.10
N HIS A 128 -4.10 19.85 -10.38
CA HIS A 128 -5.37 19.33 -10.90
C HIS A 128 -5.63 17.90 -10.44
N VAL A 129 -6.84 17.64 -9.93
CA VAL A 129 -7.27 16.33 -9.42
C VAL A 129 -7.14 15.23 -10.47
N GLY A 130 -7.57 15.52 -11.70
CA GLY A 130 -7.45 14.58 -12.82
C GLY A 130 -6.00 14.20 -13.12
N GLY A 131 -5.08 15.16 -13.02
CA GLY A 131 -3.66 14.90 -13.23
C GLY A 131 -3.01 14.08 -12.11
N ARG A 132 -3.40 14.29 -10.84
CA ARG A 132 -2.95 13.44 -9.72
C ARG A 132 -3.45 11.99 -9.89
N ALA A 133 -4.72 11.83 -10.25
CA ALA A 133 -5.30 10.52 -10.52
C ALA A 133 -4.61 9.85 -11.72
N ALA A 134 -4.33 10.60 -12.79
CA ALA A 134 -3.62 10.09 -13.96
C ALA A 134 -2.22 9.58 -13.59
N ILE A 135 -1.44 10.33 -12.79
CA ILE A 135 -0.12 9.87 -12.31
C ILE A 135 -0.26 8.57 -11.51
N ALA A 136 -1.24 8.49 -10.59
CA ALA A 136 -1.47 7.29 -9.81
C ALA A 136 -1.80 6.06 -10.66
N VAL A 137 -2.69 6.23 -11.65
CA VAL A 137 -3.05 5.15 -12.59
C VAL A 137 -1.86 4.75 -13.46
N VAL A 138 -1.12 5.71 -14.02
CA VAL A 138 0.05 5.43 -14.87
C VAL A 138 1.13 4.69 -14.09
N CYS A 139 1.48 5.13 -12.88
CA CYS A 139 2.46 4.42 -12.05
C CYS A 139 1.98 3.00 -11.67
N ALA A 140 0.70 2.83 -11.31
CA ALA A 140 0.12 1.53 -11.02
C ALA A 140 0.17 0.58 -12.23
N VAL A 141 -0.16 1.06 -13.42
CA VAL A 141 -0.12 0.29 -14.67
C VAL A 141 1.31 -0.10 -15.03
N ILE A 142 2.25 0.85 -15.02
CA ILE A 142 3.67 0.59 -15.35
C ILE A 142 4.26 -0.45 -14.39
N MET A 143 4.07 -0.28 -13.09
CA MET A 143 4.59 -1.22 -12.09
C MET A 143 3.95 -2.60 -12.21
N THR A 144 2.64 -2.66 -12.50
CA THR A 144 1.93 -3.92 -12.76
C THR A 144 2.50 -4.63 -13.99
N ILE A 145 2.58 -3.95 -15.13
CA ILE A 145 3.14 -4.51 -16.37
C ILE A 145 4.55 -5.02 -16.12
N THR A 146 5.40 -4.19 -15.52
CA THR A 146 6.81 -4.55 -15.30
C THR A 146 6.95 -5.74 -14.34
N LEU A 147 6.10 -5.85 -13.31
CA LEU A 147 6.08 -7.00 -12.41
C LEU A 147 5.54 -8.27 -13.07
N LEU A 148 4.63 -8.16 -14.04
CA LEU A 148 4.12 -9.30 -14.81
C LEU A 148 5.20 -9.88 -15.75
N TYR A 149 5.94 -9.01 -16.45
CA TYR A 149 6.99 -9.42 -17.39
C TYR A 149 8.32 -9.81 -16.71
N LEU A 150 8.68 -9.15 -15.61
CA LEU A 150 9.97 -9.33 -14.92
C LEU A 150 9.79 -9.73 -13.44
N PRO A 151 9.04 -10.80 -13.12
CA PRO A 151 8.66 -11.12 -11.74
C PRO A 151 9.86 -11.35 -10.83
N GLY A 152 10.92 -12.02 -11.30
CA GLY A 152 12.09 -12.31 -10.46
C GLY A 152 12.94 -11.07 -10.12
N ARG A 153 12.88 -10.01 -10.93
CA ARG A 153 13.68 -8.79 -10.72
C ARG A 153 12.85 -7.72 -10.01
N MET A 154 11.63 -7.51 -10.47
CA MET A 154 10.77 -6.43 -9.99
C MET A 154 10.06 -6.75 -8.69
N PHE A 155 9.87 -8.03 -8.34
CA PHE A 155 9.15 -8.37 -7.11
C PHE A 155 9.76 -7.72 -5.88
N SER A 156 11.09 -7.74 -5.76
CA SER A 156 11.81 -7.13 -4.64
C SER A 156 11.62 -5.62 -4.60
N ALA A 157 11.68 -4.94 -5.75
CA ALA A 157 11.46 -3.50 -5.83
C ALA A 157 10.01 -3.16 -5.43
N CYS A 158 9.02 -3.84 -5.99
CA CYS A 158 7.60 -3.63 -5.68
C CYS A 158 7.29 -3.86 -4.20
N SER A 159 7.77 -4.97 -3.62
CA SER A 159 7.55 -5.27 -2.20
C SER A 159 8.23 -4.27 -1.28
N SER A 160 9.41 -3.75 -1.64
CA SER A 160 10.13 -2.77 -0.82
C SER A 160 9.49 -1.38 -0.88
N ILE A 161 9.01 -0.96 -2.07
CA ILE A 161 8.24 0.28 -2.23
C ILE A 161 6.95 0.20 -1.41
N LEU A 162 6.21 -0.90 -1.53
CA LEU A 162 4.97 -1.07 -0.76
C LEU A 162 5.25 -1.17 0.75
N GLY A 163 6.27 -1.95 1.14
CA GLY A 163 6.61 -2.18 2.55
C GLY A 163 7.09 -0.93 3.26
N SER A 164 7.95 -0.13 2.63
CA SER A 164 8.37 1.18 3.16
C SER A 164 7.17 2.11 3.37
N TYR A 165 6.24 2.14 2.42
CA TYR A 165 5.07 2.99 2.49
C TYR A 165 4.16 2.60 3.66
N ILE A 166 3.86 1.30 3.79
CA ILE A 166 3.05 0.76 4.88
C ILE A 166 3.74 0.98 6.23
N LEU A 167 5.05 0.79 6.32
CA LEU A 167 5.82 0.99 7.55
C LEU A 167 5.72 2.44 8.01
N VAL A 168 5.98 3.38 7.10
CA VAL A 168 5.95 4.82 7.40
C VAL A 168 4.55 5.27 7.80
N LEU A 169 3.51 4.76 7.14
CA LEU A 169 2.12 5.00 7.51
C LEU A 169 1.78 4.43 8.90
N GLY A 170 2.34 3.27 9.26
CA GLY A 170 2.24 2.70 10.61
C GLY A 170 2.95 3.53 11.68
N VAL A 171 4.14 4.05 11.37
CA VAL A 171 4.88 4.97 12.27
C VAL A 171 4.10 6.27 12.47
N ASP A 172 3.49 6.82 11.41
CA ASP A 172 2.65 8.03 11.51
C ASP A 172 1.43 7.81 12.40
N CYS A 173 0.83 6.60 12.41
CA CYS A 173 -0.25 6.27 13.34
C CYS A 173 0.15 6.41 14.83
N PHE A 174 1.43 6.19 15.16
CA PHE A 174 1.96 6.39 16.51
C PHE A 174 2.42 7.82 16.78
N ALA A 175 3.26 8.34 15.89
CA ALA A 175 3.99 9.59 16.10
C ALA A 175 3.21 10.85 15.68
N ARG A 176 2.08 10.69 14.97
CA ARG A 176 1.20 11.79 14.51
C ARG A 176 1.98 12.87 13.75
N THR A 177 2.87 12.44 12.86
CA THR A 177 3.76 13.35 12.12
C THR A 177 3.04 14.18 11.05
N GLY A 178 1.77 13.87 10.79
CA GLY A 178 0.92 14.58 9.83
C GLY A 178 0.93 13.94 8.43
N TYR A 179 1.61 12.80 8.24
CA TYR A 179 1.72 12.14 6.95
C TYR A 179 0.37 11.70 6.39
N MET A 180 -0.51 11.14 7.22
CA MET A 180 -1.88 10.81 6.83
C MET A 180 -2.71 12.02 6.40
N ASN A 181 -2.49 13.18 7.03
CA ASN A 181 -3.18 14.42 6.62
C ASN A 181 -2.69 14.88 5.25
N HIS A 182 -1.39 14.77 5.00
CA HIS A 182 -0.79 15.07 3.69
C HIS A 182 -1.38 14.19 2.58
N LEU A 183 -1.51 12.89 2.83
CA LEU A 183 -2.18 11.96 1.92
C LEU A 183 -3.64 12.31 1.68
N ALA A 184 -4.38 12.66 2.73
CA ALA A 184 -5.79 13.05 2.62
C ALA A 184 -5.97 14.30 1.74
N VAL A 185 -5.00 15.22 1.72
CA VAL A 185 -5.02 16.38 0.83
C VAL A 185 -4.69 15.98 -0.62
N ILE A 186 -3.72 15.07 -0.82
CA ILE A 186 -3.37 14.58 -2.15
C ILE A 186 -4.58 13.90 -2.80
N THR A 187 -5.30 13.09 -2.04
CA THR A 187 -6.49 12.35 -2.51
C THR A 187 -7.79 13.14 -2.44
N LYS A 188 -7.78 14.37 -1.89
CA LYS A 188 -8.99 15.16 -1.57
C LYS A 188 -10.00 14.40 -0.68
N CYS A 189 -9.55 13.46 0.15
CA CYS A 189 -10.42 12.79 1.12
C CYS A 189 -10.89 13.73 2.27
N ARG A 190 -10.28 14.91 2.44
CA ARG A 190 -10.76 15.97 3.32
C ARG A 190 -10.72 17.32 2.57
N LEU A 191 -11.87 17.99 2.50
CA LEU A 191 -12.03 19.31 1.86
C LEU A 191 -11.64 20.48 2.78
N ASP A 192 -11.59 20.26 4.10
CA ASP A 192 -11.49 21.35 5.10
C ASP A 192 -10.10 21.46 5.76
N VAL A 193 -9.08 20.77 5.24
CA VAL A 193 -7.71 20.84 5.79
C VAL A 193 -6.87 21.70 4.86
N GLU A 194 -6.58 22.94 5.28
CA GLU A 194 -5.62 23.79 4.58
C GLU A 194 -4.25 23.11 4.53
N TYR A 195 -3.70 23.04 3.32
CA TYR A 195 -2.42 22.40 3.06
C TYR A 195 -1.29 23.29 3.61
N HIS A 196 -0.78 22.93 4.78
CA HIS A 196 0.56 23.34 5.19
C HIS A 196 1.47 22.13 5.05
N ALA A 197 2.38 22.22 4.08
CA ALA A 197 3.42 21.22 3.88
C ALA A 197 4.34 21.20 5.11
N GLU A 198 3.96 20.41 6.11
CA GLU A 198 4.71 20.28 7.34
C GLU A 198 6.05 19.60 7.04
N ARG A 199 7.16 20.20 7.50
CA ARG A 199 8.51 19.68 7.25
C ARG A 199 8.68 18.24 7.71
N SER A 200 7.95 17.84 8.75
CA SER A 200 7.88 16.47 9.27
C SER A 200 7.42 15.46 8.22
N ALA A 201 6.34 15.75 7.47
CA ALA A 201 5.80 14.86 6.46
C ALA A 201 6.79 14.66 5.28
N MET A 202 7.51 15.72 4.88
CA MET A 202 8.54 15.63 3.85
C MET A 202 9.73 14.78 4.28
N LEU A 203 10.16 14.93 5.54
CA LEU A 203 11.21 14.10 6.13
C LEU A 203 10.79 12.63 6.19
N LEU A 204 9.57 12.35 6.63
CA LEU A 204 9.04 10.98 6.71
C LEU A 204 9.02 10.31 5.34
N GLN A 205 8.70 11.09 4.30
CA GLN A 205 8.72 10.60 2.93
C GLN A 205 10.12 10.33 2.39
N ALA A 206 11.09 11.19 2.69
CA ALA A 206 12.48 10.95 2.35
C ALA A 206 12.99 9.66 3.03
N VAL A 207 12.64 9.46 4.31
CA VAL A 207 12.94 8.22 5.06
C VAL A 207 12.27 7.01 4.38
N ALA A 208 11.02 7.13 3.96
CA ALA A 208 10.31 6.07 3.24
C ALA A 208 11.06 5.63 1.97
N LEU A 209 11.54 6.59 1.18
CA LEU A 209 12.26 6.32 -0.06
C LEU A 209 13.63 5.66 0.20
N VAL A 210 14.34 6.12 1.22
CA VAL A 210 15.60 5.47 1.68
C VAL A 210 15.33 4.03 2.15
N LEU A 211 14.27 3.80 2.91
CA LEU A 211 13.85 2.46 3.34
C LEU A 211 13.47 1.57 2.15
N ALA A 212 12.81 2.11 1.12
CA ALA A 212 12.48 1.38 -0.10
C ALA A 212 13.74 0.89 -0.83
N MET A 213 14.75 1.76 -0.95
CA MET A 213 16.03 1.42 -1.58
C MET A 213 16.81 0.39 -0.76
N LEU A 214 16.89 0.58 0.56
CA LEU A 214 17.54 -0.36 1.48
C LEU A 214 16.85 -1.74 1.47
N GLY A 215 15.53 -1.78 1.55
CA GLY A 215 14.75 -3.02 1.49
C GLY A 215 14.99 -3.78 0.19
N GLY A 216 14.99 -3.07 -0.94
CA GLY A 216 15.27 -3.68 -2.25
C GLY A 216 16.67 -4.26 -2.32
N PHE A 217 17.67 -3.52 -1.82
CA PHE A 217 19.05 -3.99 -1.76
C PHE A 217 19.19 -5.24 -0.87
N ILE A 218 18.65 -5.21 0.34
CA ILE A 218 18.70 -6.31 1.30
C ILE A 218 18.07 -7.57 0.72
N GLN A 219 16.85 -7.46 0.18
CA GLN A 219 16.15 -8.58 -0.44
C GLN A 219 16.91 -9.18 -1.62
N ARG A 220 17.52 -8.31 -2.45
CA ARG A 220 18.31 -8.75 -3.60
C ARG A 220 19.59 -9.45 -3.17
N PHE A 221 20.27 -8.91 -2.16
CA PHE A 221 21.48 -9.49 -1.59
C PHE A 221 21.23 -10.88 -1.02
N TYR A 222 20.17 -11.06 -0.22
CA TYR A 222 19.78 -12.38 0.29
C TYR A 222 19.42 -13.38 -0.83
N ALA A 223 18.78 -12.91 -1.90
CA ALA A 223 18.49 -13.75 -3.06
C ALA A 223 19.78 -14.29 -3.69
N LEU A 224 20.79 -13.43 -3.87
CA LEU A 224 22.09 -13.79 -4.45
C LEU A 224 22.85 -14.79 -3.59
N LEU A 225 22.91 -14.58 -2.27
CA LEU A 225 23.56 -15.50 -1.34
C LEU A 225 22.96 -16.91 -1.41
N ARG A 226 21.64 -17.01 -1.50
CA ARG A 226 20.95 -18.30 -1.64
C ARG A 226 21.34 -19.02 -2.94
N PHE A 227 21.41 -18.30 -4.05
CA PHE A 227 21.85 -18.89 -5.32
C PHE A 227 23.28 -19.43 -5.24
N ARG A 228 24.18 -18.70 -4.58
CA ARG A 228 25.58 -19.15 -4.40
C ARG A 228 25.68 -20.43 -3.58
N ASN A 229 24.92 -20.56 -2.49
CA ASN A 229 24.94 -21.75 -1.65
C ASN A 229 24.37 -23.00 -2.35
N VAL A 230 23.39 -22.83 -3.25
CA VAL A 230 22.85 -23.94 -4.04
C VAL A 230 23.85 -24.45 -5.07
N LEU A 231 24.69 -23.56 -5.63
CA LEU A 231 25.75 -23.95 -6.57
C LEU A 231 26.93 -24.62 -5.86
N ALA A 232 27.24 -24.23 -4.63
CA ALA A 232 28.34 -24.83 -3.86
C ALA A 232 28.06 -26.26 -3.35
N ASN A 233 26.79 -26.66 -3.28
CA ASN A 233 26.36 -27.99 -2.83
C ASN A 233 26.03 -28.97 -3.99
N ARG A 234 26.36 -28.60 -5.23
CA ARG A 234 26.27 -29.48 -6.41
C ARG A 234 27.66 -29.84 -6.88
#